data_AF-A0A7C5RBS1-F1
#
_entry.id   AF-A0A7C5RBS1-F1
#
_cell.length_a   1.000
_cell.length_b   1.000
_cell.length_c   1.000
_cell.angle_alpha   90.00
_cell.angle_beta   90.00
_cell.angle_gamma   90.00
#
_symmetry.space_group_name_H-M   'P 1'
#
loop_
_entity.id
_entity.type
_entity.pdbx_description
1 polymer ?
#
loop_
_entity_poly.entity_id
_entity_poly.type
_entity_poly.pdbx_seq_one_letter_code
_entity_poly.pdbx_strand_id
1 'polypeptide(L)'
;SPYSVLLYYYGPAQGIMSEAAFALRRYRKWGYGTMALAGALPVIAAYPFDCLVSPFYPRCRFYPVELHASIVVAMVVSGALLGGVLVKAVVDALVAAGRLKGWPVAQAEVVQGKAG
;
A
#
# COMPACT_ATOMS: atom_id res chain seq x y z
N SER A 1 3.77 -8.09 -18.94
CA SER A 1 5.07 -7.69 -18.35
C SER A 1 5.99 -8.91 -18.32
N PRO A 2 7.31 -8.74 -18.16
CA PRO A 2 8.26 -9.87 -18.00
C PRO A 2 7.91 -10.81 -16.83
N TYR A 3 7.15 -10.32 -15.85
CA TYR A 3 6.66 -11.08 -14.69
C TYR A 3 5.44 -11.99 -15.00
N SER A 4 4.81 -11.84 -16.17
CA SER A 4 3.72 -12.68 -16.70
C SER A 4 2.77 -13.22 -15.61
N VAL A 5 2.64 -14.54 -15.44
CA VAL A 5 1.70 -15.18 -14.52
C VAL A 5 1.98 -14.87 -13.04
N LEU A 6 3.21 -14.55 -12.67
CA LEU A 6 3.56 -14.28 -11.27
C LEU A 6 2.90 -13.00 -10.76
N LEU A 7 2.64 -12.04 -11.65
CA LEU A 7 1.91 -10.81 -11.32
C LEU A 7 0.48 -11.10 -10.85
N TYR A 8 -0.13 -12.18 -11.37
CA TYR A 8 -1.48 -12.60 -11.00
C TYR A 8 -1.57 -13.06 -9.55
N TYR A 9 -0.49 -13.56 -8.95
CA TYR A 9 -0.45 -13.95 -7.54
C TYR A 9 0.07 -12.81 -6.66
N TYR A 10 1.06 -12.07 -7.17
CA TYR A 10 1.72 -11.00 -6.45
C TYR A 10 0.80 -9.81 -6.17
N GLY A 11 0.05 -9.36 -7.18
CA GLY A 11 -0.87 -8.21 -7.06
C GLY A 11 -1.97 -8.44 -6.03
N PRO A 12 -2.73 -9.56 -6.08
CA PRO A 12 -3.76 -9.86 -5.09
C PRO A 12 -3.20 -10.03 -3.68
N ALA A 13 -2.04 -10.67 -3.51
CA ALA A 13 -1.43 -10.83 -2.19
C ALA A 13 -1.08 -9.46 -1.56
N GLN A 14 -0.53 -8.54 -2.35
CA GLN A 14 -0.32 -7.16 -1.93
C GLN A 14 -1.63 -6.42 -1.63
N GLY A 15 -2.65 -6.60 -2.48
CA GLY A 15 -3.98 -6.02 -2.30
C GLY A 15 -4.64 -6.46 -0.99
N ILE A 16 -4.58 -7.76 -0.66
CA ILE A 16 -5.11 -8.31 0.60
C ILE A 16 -4.39 -7.70 1.80
N MET A 17 -3.06 -7.56 1.75
CA MET A 17 -2.31 -6.91 2.83
C MET A 17 -2.65 -5.42 2.96
N SER A 18 -2.87 -4.73 1.85
CA SER A 18 -3.34 -3.34 1.85
C SER A 18 -4.73 -3.23 2.48
N GLU A 19 -5.63 -4.14 2.10
CA GLU A 19 -6.99 -4.20 2.65
C GLU A 19 -6.99 -4.50 4.16
N ALA A 20 -6.07 -5.33 4.63
CA ALA A 20 -5.91 -5.62 6.05
C ALA A 20 -5.69 -4.34 6.90
N ALA A 21 -5.05 -3.30 6.36
CA ALA A 21 -4.91 -2.02 7.06
C ALA A 21 -6.27 -1.35 7.33
N PHE A 22 -7.18 -1.41 6.35
CA PHE A 22 -8.53 -0.88 6.51
C PHE A 22 -9.37 -1.76 7.43
N ALA A 23 -9.23 -3.09 7.33
CA ALA A 23 -9.89 -4.04 8.22
C ALA A 23 -9.47 -3.86 9.69
N LEU A 24 -8.19 -3.62 9.97
CA LEU A 24 -7.67 -3.28 11.31
C LEU A 24 -8.31 -2.00 11.88
N ARG A 25 -8.74 -1.08 11.02
CA ARG A 25 -9.47 0.15 11.39
C ARG A 25 -10.99 0.00 11.25
N ARG A 26 -11.48 -1.24 11.04
CA ARG A 26 -12.89 -1.60 10.81
C ARG A 26 -13.56 -0.76 9.72
N TYR A 27 -12.79 -0.33 8.71
CA TYR A 27 -13.25 0.52 7.61
C TYR A 27 -13.88 1.86 8.05
N ARG A 28 -13.56 2.33 9.27
CA ARG A 28 -14.12 3.58 9.83
C ARG A 28 -13.19 4.78 9.71
N LYS A 29 -11.90 4.58 9.44
CA LYS A 29 -10.89 5.66 9.39
C LYS A 29 -10.07 5.57 8.10
N TRP A 30 -10.11 6.65 7.32
CA TRP A 30 -9.50 6.73 5.98
C TRP A 30 -8.45 7.84 5.86
N GLY A 31 -7.94 8.33 7.00
CA GLY A 31 -6.92 9.38 7.04
C GLY A 31 -5.54 8.89 6.58
N TYR A 32 -4.59 9.81 6.51
CA TYR A 32 -3.20 9.56 6.09
C TYR A 32 -2.54 8.40 6.84
N GLY A 33 -2.81 8.23 8.14
CA GLY A 33 -2.26 7.10 8.91
C GLY A 33 -2.76 5.74 8.45
N THR A 34 -4.05 5.60 8.11
CA THR A 34 -4.58 4.33 7.57
C THR A 34 -4.02 4.09 6.17
N MET A 35 -3.95 5.12 5.34
CA MET A 35 -3.43 5.01 3.98
C MET A 35 -1.94 4.65 3.96
N ALA A 36 -1.13 5.25 4.84
CA ALA A 36 0.27 4.90 5.02
C ALA A 36 0.43 3.43 5.45
N LEU A 37 -0.39 2.95 6.39
CA LEU A 37 -0.41 1.54 6.77
C LEU A 37 -0.82 0.63 5.60
N ALA A 38 -1.83 1.02 4.84
CA ALA A 38 -2.29 0.29 3.65
C ALA A 38 -1.22 0.20 2.56
N GLY A 39 -0.35 1.22 2.45
CA GLY A 39 0.80 1.19 1.55
C GLY A 39 1.99 0.40 2.11
N ALA A 40 2.16 0.32 3.43
CA ALA A 40 3.28 -0.35 4.09
C ALA A 40 3.09 -1.88 4.20
N LEU A 41 1.91 -2.34 4.61
CA LEU A 41 1.62 -3.77 4.85
C LEU A 41 1.88 -4.70 3.65
N PRO A 42 1.70 -4.28 2.38
CA PRO A 42 2.04 -5.10 1.21
C PRO A 42 3.45 -5.70 1.23
N VAL A 43 4.43 -5.08 1.91
CA VAL A 43 5.78 -5.64 2.07
C VAL A 43 5.78 -7.06 2.66
N ILE A 44 4.82 -7.36 3.53
CA ILE A 44 4.71 -8.65 4.24
C ILE A 44 4.45 -9.79 3.26
N ALA A 45 3.71 -9.54 2.19
CA ALA A 45 3.49 -10.50 1.12
C ALA A 45 4.56 -10.39 0.03
N ALA A 46 4.91 -9.15 -0.34
CA ALA A 46 5.80 -8.84 -1.45
C ALA A 46 7.22 -9.41 -1.25
N TYR A 47 7.83 -9.10 -0.12
CA TYR A 47 9.25 -9.42 0.09
C TYR A 47 9.50 -10.93 0.24
N PRO A 48 8.70 -11.69 1.01
CA PRO A 48 8.83 -13.14 1.02
C PRO A 48 8.56 -13.77 -0.35
N PHE A 49 7.61 -13.24 -1.14
CA PHE A 49 7.39 -13.72 -2.50
C PHE A 49 8.62 -13.50 -3.37
N ASP A 50 9.24 -12.32 -3.31
CA ASP A 50 10.46 -12.01 -4.05
C ASP A 50 11.63 -12.93 -3.70
N CYS A 51 11.78 -13.29 -2.42
CA CYS A 51 12.92 -14.11 -1.99
C CYS A 51 12.67 -15.62 -2.06
N LEU A 52 11.42 -16.06 -1.91
CA LEU A 52 11.09 -17.48 -1.81
C LEU A 52 10.44 -18.05 -3.07
N VAL A 53 9.76 -17.24 -3.87
CA VAL A 53 8.96 -17.74 -5.01
C VAL A 53 9.47 -17.19 -6.34
N SER A 54 9.82 -15.91 -6.37
CA SER A 54 10.18 -15.20 -7.59
C SER A 54 11.51 -15.72 -8.18
N PRO A 55 11.54 -16.11 -9.46
CA PRO A 55 12.78 -16.49 -10.13
C PRO A 55 13.68 -15.29 -10.44
N PHE A 56 13.18 -14.06 -10.25
CA PHE A 56 13.89 -12.83 -10.60
C PHE A 56 14.95 -12.43 -9.57
N TYR A 57 14.87 -12.95 -8.33
CA TYR A 57 15.81 -12.63 -7.24
C TYR A 57 16.42 -13.89 -6.61
N PRO A 58 17.11 -14.74 -7.39
CA PRO A 58 17.57 -16.06 -6.92
C PRO A 58 18.59 -15.96 -5.76
N ARG A 59 19.31 -14.83 -5.66
CA ARG A 59 20.27 -14.58 -4.59
C ARG A 59 19.64 -14.02 -3.31
N CYS A 60 18.37 -13.61 -3.32
CA CYS A 60 17.77 -12.96 -2.15
C CYS A 60 17.86 -13.84 -0.89
N ARG A 61 17.68 -15.17 -1.02
CA ARG A 61 17.73 -16.11 0.11
C ARG A 61 19.06 -16.14 0.86
N PHE A 62 20.12 -15.66 0.23
CA PHE A 62 21.49 -15.69 0.76
C PHE A 62 22.00 -14.31 1.14
N TYR A 63 21.12 -13.30 1.17
CA TYR A 63 21.50 -11.97 1.61
C TYR A 63 21.82 -11.96 3.10
N PRO A 64 22.78 -11.14 3.54
CA PRO A 64 23.02 -10.93 4.95
C PRO A 64 21.80 -10.26 5.60
N VAL A 65 21.60 -10.51 6.90
CA VAL A 65 20.40 -10.06 7.64
C VAL A 65 20.25 -8.54 7.60
N GLU A 66 21.37 -7.80 7.61
CA GLU A 66 21.39 -6.34 7.52
C GLU A 66 20.82 -5.85 6.18
N LEU A 67 21.15 -6.55 5.08
CA LEU A 67 20.62 -6.22 3.76
C LEU A 67 19.12 -6.51 3.69
N HIS A 68 18.67 -7.64 4.24
CA HIS A 68 17.24 -7.94 4.35
C HIS A 68 16.49 -6.84 5.11
N ALA A 69 17.00 -6.43 6.27
CA ALA A 69 16.41 -5.39 7.08
C ALA A 69 16.35 -4.05 6.31
N SER A 70 17.43 -3.66 5.64
CA SER A 70 17.46 -2.41 4.86
C SER A 70 16.45 -2.41 3.71
N ILE A 71 16.28 -3.53 3.01
CA ILE A 71 15.33 -3.64 1.90
C ILE A 71 13.90 -3.56 2.43
N VAL A 72 13.58 -4.31 3.48
CA VAL A 72 12.25 -4.28 4.10
C VAL A 72 11.92 -2.88 4.60
N VAL A 73 12.84 -2.20 5.29
CA VAL A 73 12.63 -0.82 5.76
C VAL A 73 12.41 0.12 4.58
N ALA A 74 13.22 0.02 3.52
CA ALA A 74 13.05 0.84 2.32
C ALA A 74 11.70 0.58 1.65
N MET A 75 11.24 -0.67 1.55
CA MET A 75 9.94 -1.04 0.99
C MET A 75 8.79 -0.54 1.86
N VAL A 76 8.89 -0.64 3.18
CA VAL A 76 7.89 -0.10 4.13
C VAL A 76 7.75 1.40 3.97
N VAL A 77 8.87 2.13 3.99
CA VAL A 77 8.88 3.59 3.88
C VAL A 77 8.37 4.02 2.51
N SER A 78 8.85 3.39 1.43
CA SER A 78 8.41 3.66 0.07
C SER A 78 6.93 3.37 -0.12
N GLY A 79 6.45 2.21 0.35
CA GLY A 79 5.04 1.83 0.29
C GLY A 79 4.14 2.79 1.07
N ALA A 80 4.54 3.17 2.28
CA ALA A 80 3.79 4.13 3.10
C ALA A 80 3.69 5.49 2.42
N LEU A 81 4.80 6.01 1.86
CA LEU A 81 4.85 7.32 1.26
C LEU A 81 4.18 7.35 -0.12
N LEU A 82 4.60 6.47 -1.03
CA LEU A 82 4.15 6.47 -2.42
C LEU A 82 2.79 5.77 -2.58
N GLY A 83 2.61 4.59 -1.97
CA GLY A 83 1.36 3.83 -2.06
C GLY A 83 0.27 4.33 -1.11
N GLY A 84 0.64 4.99 -0.01
CA GLY A 84 -0.29 5.49 0.99
C GLY A 84 -0.51 7.00 0.92
N VAL A 85 0.49 7.76 1.35
CA VAL A 85 0.40 9.22 1.54
C VAL A 85 0.14 9.95 0.23
N LEU A 86 0.91 9.65 -0.81
CA LEU A 86 0.77 10.29 -2.13
C LEU A 86 -0.60 9.96 -2.75
N VAL A 87 -1.04 8.70 -2.67
CA VAL A 87 -2.36 8.30 -3.15
C VAL A 87 -3.46 9.08 -2.42
N LYS A 88 -3.36 9.22 -1.09
CA LYS A 88 -4.32 10.05 -0.32
C LYS A 88 -4.30 11.50 -0.78
N ALA A 89 -3.11 12.10 -0.94
CA ALA A 89 -3.00 13.49 -1.40
C ALA A 89 -3.64 13.70 -2.78
N VAL A 90 -3.46 12.76 -3.71
CA VAL A 90 -4.10 12.82 -5.04
C VAL A 90 -5.62 12.70 -4.92
N VAL A 91 -6.13 11.77 -4.10
CA VAL A 91 -7.57 11.61 -3.86
C VAL A 91 -8.15 12.89 -3.26
N ASP A 92 -7.47 13.51 -2.30
CA ASP A 92 -7.94 14.74 -1.62
C ASP A 92 -8.00 15.91 -2.60
N ALA A 93 -6.99 16.03 -3.47
CA ALA A 93 -7.00 17.02 -4.54
C ALA A 93 -8.18 16.82 -5.51
N LEU A 94 -8.54 15.57 -5.82
CA LEU A 94 -9.69 15.25 -6.67
C LEU A 94 -11.03 15.52 -5.98
N VAL A 95 -11.13 15.26 -4.66
CA VAL A 95 -12.31 15.63 -3.85
C VAL A 95 -12.46 17.15 -3.81
N ALA A 96 -11.39 17.88 -3.50
CA ALA A 96 -11.37 19.34 -3.46
C ALA A 96 -11.73 19.98 -4.82
N ALA A 97 -11.27 19.38 -5.93
CA ALA A 97 -11.65 19.78 -7.28
C ALA A 97 -13.12 19.42 -7.64
N GLY A 98 -13.87 18.79 -6.73
CA GLY A 98 -15.25 18.42 -6.93
C GLY A 98 -15.48 17.29 -7.94
N ARG A 99 -14.42 16.55 -8.31
CA ARG A 99 -14.50 15.44 -9.29
C ARG A 99 -15.10 14.17 -8.70
N LEU A 100 -15.12 14.07 -7.37
CA LEU A 100 -15.57 12.87 -6.63
C LEU A 100 -16.83 13.11 -5.78
N LYS A 101 -17.65 14.12 -6.08
CA LYS A 101 -18.83 14.51 -5.26
C LYS A 101 -19.82 13.38 -4.96
N GLY A 102 -19.92 12.36 -5.83
CA GLY A 102 -20.79 11.19 -5.63
C GLY A 102 -20.14 10.00 -4.92
N TRP A 103 -18.85 10.06 -4.60
CA TRP A 103 -18.09 8.92 -4.07
C TRP A 103 -18.08 8.92 -2.54
N PRO A 104 -18.07 7.73 -1.89
CA PRO A 104 -18.04 7.62 -0.43
C PRO A 104 -16.88 8.37 0.24
N VAL A 105 -15.73 8.47 -0.46
CA VAL A 105 -14.56 9.19 0.06
C VAL A 105 -14.83 10.66 0.27
N ALA A 106 -15.53 11.34 -0.65
CA ALA A 106 -15.87 12.75 -0.51
C ALA A 106 -16.82 12.98 0.68
N GLN A 107 -17.77 12.07 0.90
CA GLN A 107 -18.69 12.13 2.04
C GLN A 107 -17.94 11.91 3.37
N ALA A 108 -16.98 10.98 3.39
CA ALA A 108 -16.17 10.70 4.57
C ALA A 108 -15.27 11.88 4.99
N GLU A 109 -14.79 12.69 4.04
CA GLU A 109 -13.97 13.88 4.34
C GLU A 109 -14.76 15.05 4.92
N VAL A 110 -16.01 15.22 4.48
CA VAL A 110 -16.95 16.18 5.08
C VAL A 110 -17.22 15.81 6.54
N VAL A 111 -17.48 14.52 6.82
CA VAL A 111 -17.70 14.01 8.18
C VAL A 111 -16.44 14.15 9.06
N GLN A 112 -15.25 14.06 8.47
CA GLN A 112 -13.97 14.19 9.17
C GLN A 112 -13.46 15.65 9.27
N GLY A 113 -14.25 16.64 8.83
CA GLY A 113 -13.93 18.07 8.95
C GLY A 113 -12.75 18.54 8.10
N LYS A 114 -12.40 17.82 7.03
CA LYS A 114 -11.31 18.19 6.09
C LYS A 114 -11.79 18.89 4.83
N ALA A 115 -13.08 18.79 4.53
CA ALA A 115 -13.73 19.54 3.45
C ALA A 115 -14.36 20.80 4.04
N GLY A 116 -13.54 21.82 4.28
CA GLY A 116 -13.92 23.16 4.73
C GLY A 116 -12.95 24.18 4.18
#